data_AF-A0A522SL37-F1
#
_entry.id   AF-A0A522SL37-F1
#
_cell.length_a   1.000
_cell.length_b   1.000
_cell.length_c   1.000
_cell.angle_alpha   90.00
_cell.angle_beta   90.00
_cell.angle_gamma   90.00
#
_symmetry.space_group_name_H-M   'P 1'
#
loop_
_entity.id
_entity.type
_entity.pdbx_description
1 polymer ?
#
loop_
_entity_poly.entity_id
_entity_poly.type
_entity_poly.pdbx_seq_one_letter_code
_entity_poly.pdbx_strand_id
1 'polypeptide(L)'
;MKLHIKKNGSISDIQKEFNTGFPYLKIEFFWHSHANRELSPKNDKIDPLTSVAKLVKWDRDKVIKVNEQMKTIEFETMWEKKYGLFVQVFRKSGRVWLETSHTDDWSLERQNEEGKMMSSIHNVNPEEENAWDEY
;
A
#
# COMPACT_ATOMS: atom_id res chain seq x y z
N MET A 1 -13.70 -1.92 -0.13
CA MET A 1 -13.80 -0.98 1.01
C MET A 1 -14.07 0.46 0.56
N LYS A 2 -14.27 1.40 1.50
CA LYS A 2 -14.34 2.86 1.24
C LYS A 2 -13.23 3.56 2.02
N LEU A 3 -12.56 4.53 1.42
CA LEU A 3 -11.58 5.41 2.05
C LEU A 3 -12.16 6.82 2.18
N HIS A 4 -12.02 7.43 3.34
CA HIS A 4 -12.50 8.78 3.63
C HIS A 4 -11.31 9.74 3.71
N ILE A 5 -11.17 10.57 2.68
CA ILE A 5 -10.11 11.56 2.60
C ILE A 5 -10.66 12.90 3.08
N LYS A 6 -10.26 13.26 4.30
CA LYS A 6 -10.52 14.59 4.84
C LYS A 6 -9.52 15.59 4.29
N LYS A 7 -9.99 16.70 3.73
CA LYS A 7 -9.10 17.74 3.17
C LYS A 7 -8.12 18.27 4.21
N ASN A 8 -8.59 18.50 5.43
CA ASN A 8 -7.76 18.98 6.54
C ASN A 8 -7.18 17.83 7.38
N GLY A 9 -7.40 16.58 6.98
CA GLY A 9 -6.80 15.40 7.60
C GLY A 9 -5.35 15.20 7.19
N SER A 10 -4.69 14.25 7.86
CA SER A 10 -3.32 13.86 7.55
C SER A 10 -3.28 12.71 6.53
N ILE A 11 -2.16 12.56 5.84
CA ILE A 11 -1.90 11.38 5.00
C ILE A 11 -1.98 10.09 5.83
N SER A 12 -1.51 10.13 7.08
CA SER A 12 -1.53 8.98 7.99
C SER A 12 -2.94 8.43 8.25
N ASP A 13 -3.97 9.28 8.19
CA ASP A 13 -5.37 8.84 8.38
C ASP A 13 -5.81 7.95 7.23
N ILE A 14 -5.45 8.32 6.00
CA ILE A 14 -5.73 7.53 4.79
C ILE A 14 -4.97 6.19 4.84
N GLN A 15 -3.70 6.24 5.24
CA GLN A 15 -2.84 5.05 5.34
C GLN A 15 -3.42 4.03 6.34
N LYS A 16 -3.85 4.50 7.53
CA LYS A 16 -4.46 3.66 8.57
C LYS A 16 -5.78 3.06 8.11
N GLU A 17 -6.63 3.85 7.45
CA GLU A 17 -7.91 3.37 6.94
C GLU A 17 -7.69 2.29 5.86
N PHE A 18 -6.77 2.52 4.92
CA PHE A 18 -6.40 1.53 3.90
C PHE A 18 -5.88 0.23 4.53
N ASN A 19 -4.97 0.31 5.50
CA ASN A 19 -4.42 -0.86 6.17
C ASN A 19 -5.48 -1.65 6.98
N THR A 20 -6.56 -1.00 7.42
CA THR A 20 -7.69 -1.71 8.05
C THR A 20 -8.38 -2.65 7.06
N GLY A 21 -8.46 -2.30 5.77
CA GLY A 21 -8.99 -3.18 4.72
C GLY A 21 -7.96 -4.18 4.19
N PHE A 22 -6.68 -3.81 4.18
CA PHE A 22 -5.59 -4.63 3.66
C PHE A 22 -4.42 -4.70 4.67
N PRO A 23 -4.49 -5.55 5.70
CA PRO A 23 -3.52 -5.55 6.82
C PRO A 23 -2.07 -5.83 6.44
N TYR A 24 -1.87 -6.52 5.32
CA TYR A 24 -0.53 -6.89 4.81
C TYR A 24 -0.06 -5.98 3.69
N LEU A 25 -0.84 -4.94 3.38
CA LEU A 25 -0.46 -3.87 2.46
C LEU A 25 -0.36 -2.54 3.20
N LYS A 26 0.47 -1.66 2.66
CA LYS A 26 0.46 -0.25 3.01
C LYS A 26 0.52 0.59 1.75
N ILE A 27 0.13 1.85 1.88
CA ILE A 27 0.28 2.85 0.83
C ILE A 27 1.20 3.96 1.33
N GLU A 28 2.03 4.48 0.44
CA GLU A 28 2.87 5.66 0.68
C GLU A 28 2.57 6.71 -0.38
N PHE A 29 2.79 7.98 -0.04
CA PHE A 29 2.50 9.12 -0.90
C PHE A 29 3.79 9.84 -1.30
N PHE A 30 3.82 10.37 -2.51
CA PHE A 30 5.01 10.99 -3.11
C PHE A 30 4.68 12.34 -3.74
N TRP A 31 5.67 13.22 -3.85
CA TRP A 31 5.50 14.54 -4.46
C TRP A 31 5.42 14.48 -5.99
N HIS A 32 6.07 13.49 -6.61
CA HIS A 32 6.08 13.32 -8.06
C HIS A 32 5.54 11.95 -8.47
N SER A 33 5.08 11.86 -9.73
CA SER A 33 4.74 10.58 -10.37
C SER A 33 6.02 9.78 -10.56
N HIS A 34 6.01 8.51 -10.19
CA HIS A 34 7.08 7.58 -10.51
C HIS A 34 6.75 6.90 -11.84
N ALA A 35 7.67 6.98 -12.80
CA ALA A 35 7.54 6.25 -14.05
C ALA A 35 7.65 4.74 -13.78
N ASN A 36 6.92 3.93 -14.56
CA ASN A 36 6.95 2.47 -14.48
C ASN A 36 8.40 1.95 -14.41
N ARG A 37 8.70 1.16 -13.35
CA ARG A 37 9.99 0.48 -13.08
C ARG A 37 11.13 1.32 -12.50
N GLU A 38 10.89 2.54 -12.04
CA GLU A 38 11.88 3.31 -11.27
C GLU A 38 11.58 3.25 -9.76
N LEU A 39 12.60 2.96 -8.95
CA LEU A 39 12.50 3.03 -7.48
C LEU A 39 12.20 4.47 -7.06
N SER A 40 11.22 4.67 -6.18
CA SER A 40 10.93 5.98 -5.60
C SER A 40 12.17 6.54 -4.87
N PRO A 41 12.70 7.72 -5.24
CA PRO A 41 13.74 8.36 -4.47
C PRO A 41 13.23 8.59 -3.04
N LYS A 42 13.99 8.17 -2.01
CA LYS A 42 13.58 8.34 -0.61
C LYS A 42 13.23 9.79 -0.24
N ASN A 43 13.83 10.77 -0.92
CA ASN A 43 13.59 12.19 -0.72
C ASN A 43 12.24 12.69 -1.30
N ASP A 44 11.55 11.87 -2.08
CA ASP A 44 10.27 12.23 -2.71
C ASP A 44 9.06 11.79 -1.88
N LYS A 45 9.28 10.95 -0.87
CA LYS A 45 8.24 10.47 0.04
C LYS A 45 7.69 11.61 0.89
N ILE A 46 6.37 11.71 0.94
CA ILE A 46 5.64 12.69 1.76
C ILE A 46 5.58 12.22 3.22
N ASP A 47 5.81 13.16 4.14
CA ASP A 47 5.65 12.92 5.59
C ASP A 47 4.18 12.55 5.90
N PRO A 48 3.89 11.43 6.59
CA PRO A 48 2.53 11.02 6.97
C PRO A 48 1.71 12.08 7.73
N LEU A 49 2.36 13.00 8.44
CA LEU A 49 1.72 14.11 9.15
C LEU A 49 1.34 15.28 8.22
N THR A 50 1.75 15.24 6.96
CA THR A 50 1.37 16.23 5.96
C THR A 50 -0.15 16.25 5.78
N SER A 51 -0.72 17.45 5.82
CA SER A 51 -2.15 17.64 5.54
C SER A 51 -2.44 17.45 4.05
N VAL A 52 -3.53 16.75 3.74
CA VAL A 52 -4.00 16.55 2.36
C VAL A 52 -4.20 17.88 1.62
N ALA A 53 -4.64 18.93 2.33
CA ALA A 53 -4.83 20.27 1.78
C ALA A 53 -3.57 20.88 1.14
N LYS A 54 -2.37 20.42 1.53
CA LYS A 54 -1.10 20.87 0.92
C LYS A 54 -0.81 20.21 -0.42
N LEU A 55 -1.44 19.06 -0.70
CA LEU A 55 -1.15 18.22 -1.86
C LEU A 55 -2.17 18.41 -2.99
N VAL A 56 -3.37 18.89 -2.66
CA VAL A 56 -4.51 18.85 -3.58
C VAL A 56 -5.18 20.20 -3.75
N LYS A 57 -5.77 20.40 -4.94
CA LYS A 57 -6.51 21.64 -5.28
C LYS A 57 -8.01 21.56 -4.99
N TRP A 58 -8.56 20.38 -4.71
CA TRP A 58 -9.99 20.22 -4.46
C TRP A 58 -10.39 20.80 -3.09
N ASP A 59 -11.65 21.21 -2.96
CA ASP A 59 -12.19 22.04 -1.88
C ASP A 59 -12.98 21.30 -0.79
N ARG A 60 -13.32 20.03 -1.03
CA ARG A 60 -14.23 19.23 -0.19
C ARG A 60 -13.78 17.78 -0.04
N ASP A 61 -13.99 17.19 1.13
CA ASP A 61 -13.71 15.79 1.44
C ASP A 61 -14.13 14.81 0.34
N LYS A 62 -13.37 13.71 0.19
CA LYS A 62 -13.61 12.68 -0.82
C LYS A 62 -13.87 11.34 -0.16
N VAL A 63 -14.70 10.54 -0.83
CA VAL A 63 -14.84 9.12 -0.54
C VAL A 63 -14.39 8.34 -1.76
N ILE A 64 -13.36 7.50 -1.60
CA ILE A 64 -12.85 6.63 -2.65
C ILE A 64 -13.39 5.23 -2.43
N LYS A 65 -14.04 4.66 -3.44
CA LYS A 65 -14.41 3.24 -3.43
C LYS A 65 -13.22 2.44 -3.93
N VAL A 66 -12.74 1.52 -3.11
CA VAL A 66 -11.64 0.61 -3.46
C VAL A 66 -12.23 -0.78 -3.64
N ASN A 67 -12.11 -1.33 -4.84
CA ASN A 67 -12.47 -2.71 -5.15
C ASN A 67 -11.23 -3.58 -4.91
N GLU A 68 -11.33 -4.62 -4.09
CA GLU A 68 -10.19 -5.50 -3.80
C GLU A 68 -9.70 -6.28 -5.03
N GLN A 69 -10.58 -6.47 -6.02
CA GLN A 69 -10.26 -7.13 -7.29
C GLN A 69 -9.54 -6.22 -8.28
N MET A 70 -9.47 -4.91 -8.02
CA MET A 70 -8.73 -3.99 -8.90
C MET A 70 -7.22 -4.22 -8.75
N LYS A 71 -6.49 -4.04 -9.85
CA LYS A 71 -5.03 -4.18 -9.86
C LYS A 71 -4.37 -3.03 -9.11
N THR A 72 -3.19 -3.25 -8.54
CA THR A 72 -2.44 -2.15 -7.89
C THR A 72 -2.13 -1.02 -8.87
N ILE A 73 -1.80 -1.32 -10.13
CA ILE A 73 -1.61 -0.27 -11.15
C ILE A 73 -2.88 0.54 -11.41
N GLU A 74 -4.06 -0.10 -11.40
CA GLU A 74 -5.34 0.59 -11.58
C GLU A 74 -5.65 1.47 -10.38
N PHE A 75 -5.30 1.02 -9.18
CA PHE A 75 -5.45 1.79 -7.95
C PHE A 75 -4.55 3.03 -8.00
N GLU A 76 -3.25 2.87 -8.22
CA GLU A 76 -2.27 3.97 -8.28
C GLU A 76 -2.62 4.99 -9.38
N THR A 77 -2.95 4.49 -10.58
CA THR A 77 -3.41 5.33 -11.71
C THR A 77 -4.69 6.09 -11.39
N MET A 78 -5.63 5.48 -10.68
CA MET A 78 -6.87 6.14 -10.25
C MET A 78 -6.59 7.29 -9.28
N TRP A 79 -5.68 7.10 -8.33
CA TRP A 79 -5.28 8.13 -7.36
C TRP A 79 -4.65 9.33 -8.05
N GLU A 80 -3.72 9.08 -8.96
CA GLU A 80 -3.08 10.11 -9.76
C GLU A 80 -4.11 10.86 -10.60
N LYS A 81 -4.84 10.16 -11.47
CA LYS A 81 -5.71 10.80 -12.47
C LYS A 81 -6.93 11.49 -11.90
N LYS A 82 -7.53 10.95 -10.83
CA LYS A 82 -8.77 11.50 -10.25
C LYS A 82 -8.55 12.46 -9.10
N TYR A 83 -7.46 12.29 -8.35
CA TYR A 83 -7.24 13.03 -7.11
C TYR A 83 -5.93 13.83 -7.09
N GLY A 84 -5.05 13.65 -8.08
CA GLY A 84 -3.77 14.35 -8.17
C GLY A 84 -2.80 13.95 -7.07
N LEU A 85 -2.91 12.71 -6.58
CA LEU A 85 -2.09 12.18 -5.51
C LEU A 85 -1.30 10.99 -6.04
N PHE A 86 0.02 11.03 -5.91
CA PHE A 86 0.90 9.93 -6.29
C PHE A 86 0.99 8.95 -5.12
N VAL A 87 0.47 7.75 -5.33
CA VAL A 87 0.38 6.70 -4.32
C VAL A 87 1.12 5.48 -4.84
N GLN A 88 1.88 4.83 -3.97
CA GLN A 88 2.49 3.52 -4.25
C GLN A 88 2.02 2.51 -3.21
N VAL A 89 1.66 1.31 -3.67
CA VAL A 89 1.33 0.17 -2.82
C VAL A 89 2.59 -0.63 -2.50
N PHE A 90 2.70 -1.02 -1.23
CA PHE A 90 3.76 -1.91 -0.73
C PHE A 90 3.13 -3.13 -0.07
N ARG A 91 3.73 -4.30 -0.30
CA ARG A 91 3.35 -5.57 0.32
C ARG A 91 4.33 -5.96 1.41
N LYS A 92 3.82 -6.47 2.53
CA LYS A 92 4.66 -7.03 3.60
C LYS A 92 5.27 -8.36 3.17
N SER A 93 6.56 -8.56 3.42
CA SER A 93 7.25 -9.84 3.25
C SER A 93 8.15 -10.09 4.45
N GLY A 94 7.70 -10.95 5.37
CA GLY A 94 8.32 -11.09 6.69
C GLY A 94 8.40 -9.75 7.43
N ARG A 95 9.63 -9.25 7.62
CA ARG A 95 9.91 -7.97 8.32
C ARG A 95 10.09 -6.76 7.39
N VAL A 96 10.09 -6.96 6.07
CA VAL A 96 10.31 -5.89 5.09
C VAL A 96 9.02 -5.55 4.34
N TRP A 97 8.99 -4.34 3.76
CA TRP A 97 7.93 -3.90 2.87
C TRP A 97 8.51 -3.78 1.46
N LEU A 98 7.90 -4.49 0.50
CA LEU A 98 8.33 -4.54 -0.89
C LEU A 98 7.38 -3.70 -1.75
N GLU A 99 7.94 -2.91 -2.66
CA GLU A 99 7.15 -2.23 -3.69
C GLU A 99 6.47 -3.25 -4.60
N THR A 100 5.23 -2.99 -5.00
CA THR A 100 4.47 -3.89 -5.88
C THR A 100 4.71 -3.63 -7.36
N SER A 101 5.66 -2.78 -7.75
CA SER A 101 5.91 -2.34 -9.14
C SER A 101 6.21 -3.48 -10.13
N HIS A 102 6.77 -4.60 -9.68
CA HIS A 102 7.01 -5.79 -10.50
C HIS A 102 5.82 -6.78 -10.56
N THR A 103 4.79 -6.52 -9.77
CA THR A 103 3.56 -7.34 -9.64
C THR A 103 2.35 -6.43 -9.68
N ASP A 104 2.47 -5.32 -10.40
CA ASP A 104 1.50 -4.24 -10.39
C ASP A 104 0.19 -4.63 -11.11
N ASP A 105 0.25 -5.74 -11.84
CA ASP A 105 -0.83 -6.45 -12.50
C ASP A 105 -1.68 -7.32 -11.57
N TRP A 106 -1.24 -7.56 -10.33
CA TRP A 106 -1.99 -8.31 -9.32
C TRP A 106 -3.05 -7.44 -8.64
N SER A 107 -4.15 -8.08 -8.23
CA SER A 107 -5.20 -7.41 -7.46
C SER A 107 -4.71 -7.05 -6.05
N LEU A 108 -5.33 -6.04 -5.45
CA LEU A 108 -5.09 -5.68 -4.05
C LEU A 108 -5.34 -6.87 -3.11
N GLU A 109 -6.39 -7.65 -3.37
CA GLU A 109 -6.68 -8.88 -2.61
C GLU A 109 -5.51 -9.87 -2.70
N ARG A 110 -5.09 -10.23 -3.91
CA ARG A 110 -3.99 -11.19 -4.11
C ARG A 110 -2.69 -10.71 -3.47
N GLN A 111 -2.36 -9.42 -3.62
CA GLN A 111 -1.19 -8.84 -2.98
C GLN A 111 -1.25 -8.97 -1.44
N ASN A 112 -2.43 -8.74 -0.86
CA ASN A 112 -2.63 -8.86 0.58
C ASN A 112 -2.54 -10.32 1.06
N GLU A 113 -3.08 -11.28 0.30
CA GLU A 113 -2.97 -12.71 0.59
C GLU A 113 -1.52 -13.20 0.57
N GLU A 114 -0.76 -12.80 -0.45
CA GLU A 114 0.67 -13.12 -0.57
C GLU A 114 1.47 -12.53 0.60
N GLY A 115 1.15 -11.29 1.00
CA GLY A 115 1.76 -10.68 2.17
C GLY A 115 1.43 -11.40 3.48
N LYS A 116 0.21 -11.96 3.58
CA LYS A 116 -0.19 -12.83 4.70
C LYS A 116 0.61 -14.13 4.72
N MET A 117 0.71 -14.83 3.59
CA MET A 117 1.46 -16.09 3.49
C MET A 117 2.93 -15.91 3.87
N MET A 118 3.59 -14.89 3.29
CA MET A 118 4.99 -14.59 3.59
C MET A 118 5.22 -14.18 5.05
N SER A 119 4.23 -13.55 5.69
CA SER A 119 4.31 -13.20 7.12
C SER A 119 4.16 -14.43 8.03
N SER A 120 3.37 -15.42 7.61
CA SER A 120 3.18 -16.67 8.37
C SER A 120 4.39 -17.60 8.31
N ILE A 121 5.05 -17.71 7.14
CA ILE A 121 6.22 -18.57 6.95
C ILE A 121 7.39 -18.11 7.85
N HIS A 122 7.53 -16.81 8.05
CA HIS A 122 8.61 -16.26 8.88
C HIS A 122 8.37 -16.40 10.39
N ASN A 123 7.22 -16.95 10.81
CA ASN A 123 6.91 -17.25 12.21
C ASN A 123 7.07 -18.75 12.55
N VAL A 124 7.47 -19.59 11.59
CA VAL A 124 7.79 -21.00 11.86
C VAL A 124 9.17 -21.07 12.50
N ASN A 125 9.26 -21.64 13.71
CA ASN A 125 10.51 -21.82 14.42
C ASN A 125 11.34 -22.89 13.68
N PRO A 126 12.61 -22.64 13.30
CA PRO A 126 13.46 -23.64 12.63
C PRO A 126 13.63 -24.95 13.42
N GLU A 127 13.29 -24.96 14.70
CA GLU A 127 13.40 -26.13 15.58
C GLU A 127 12.27 -27.17 15.40
N GLU A 128 11.14 -26.82 14.77
CA GLU A 128 10.03 -27.77 14.54
C GLU A 128 10.19 -28.61 13.27
N GLU A 129 11.12 -28.25 12.38
CA GLU A 129 11.34 -28.95 11.10
C GLU A 129 12.21 -30.22 11.26
N ASN A 130 12.95 -30.36 12.35
CA ASN A 130 13.82 -31.52 12.62
C ASN A 130 13.14 -32.70 13.34
N ALA A 131 11.83 -32.66 13.58
CA ALA A 131 11.12 -33.70 14.35
C ALA A 131 10.63 -34.89 13.51
N TRP A 132 10.84 -34.90 12.19
CA TRP A 132 10.32 -35.94 11.28
C TRP A 132 11.38 -36.84 10.63
N ASP A 133 12.67 -36.63 10.92
CA ASP A 133 13.78 -37.40 10.31
C ASP A 133 14.38 -38.49 11.24
N GLU A 134 13.76 -38.78 12.39
CA GLU A 134 14.14 -39.93 13.22
C GLU A 134 13.10 -41.07 13.12
N TYR A 135 13.14 -41.88 12.05
CA TYR A 135 12.68 -43.28 12.05
C TYR A 135 13.30 -44.09 10.90
#